data_AF-A0A1F9NNK5-F1
#
_entry.id   AF-A0A1F9NNK5-F1
#
_cell.length_a   1.000
_cell.length_b   1.000
_cell.length_c   1.000
_cell.angle_alpha   90.00
_cell.angle_beta   90.00
_cell.angle_gamma   90.00
#
_symmetry.space_group_name_H-M   'P 1'
#
loop_
_entity.id
_entity.type
_entity.pdbx_description
1 polymer ?
#
loop_
_entity_poly.entity_id
_entity_poly.type
_entity_poly.pdbx_seq_one_letter_code
_entity_poly.pdbx_strand_id
1 'polypeptide(L)'
;MKGPGVPPVAPNLTEERPIGEEERISIATQVARLTVPGKVELAVKGNREVRRILSRDASSMVARAVIASPKLTEDDIVSYAASSLTHEEVLRFIADSRQWTANRQVVNALVLNPRTPPPAAIRFLKSYQTSELRSLTQNRSLSAAVRQEARRLLAQRH
;
A
#
# COMPACT_ATOMS: atom_id res chain seq x y z
N MET A 1 21.45 -35.25 22.37
CA MET A 1 20.06 -35.63 22.08
C MET A 1 19.29 -34.38 21.70
N LYS A 2 19.00 -34.18 20.40
CA LYS A 2 18.13 -33.07 19.99
C LYS A 2 16.71 -33.45 20.41
N GLY A 3 16.10 -32.66 21.30
CA GLY A 3 14.71 -32.86 21.72
C GLY A 3 13.77 -32.86 20.50
N PRO A 4 12.58 -33.47 20.61
CA PRO A 4 11.64 -33.50 19.51
C PRO A 4 11.32 -32.05 19.15
N GLY A 5 11.69 -31.63 17.94
CA GLY A 5 11.35 -30.31 17.43
C GLY A 5 9.84 -30.19 17.46
N VAL A 6 9.33 -29.33 18.34
CA VAL A 6 7.91 -28.95 18.35
C VAL A 6 7.58 -28.58 16.91
N PRO A 7 6.60 -29.24 16.26
CA PRO A 7 6.21 -28.85 14.92
C PRO A 7 5.86 -27.36 14.98
N PRO A 8 6.36 -26.52 14.05
CA PRO A 8 6.12 -25.10 14.11
C PRO A 8 4.61 -24.88 14.16
N VAL A 9 4.13 -24.35 15.29
CA VAL A 9 2.71 -24.02 15.46
C VAL A 9 2.36 -23.11 14.30
N ALA A 10 1.35 -23.49 13.50
CA ALA A 10 0.94 -22.69 12.37
C ALA A 10 0.61 -21.27 12.87
N PRO A 11 1.19 -20.21 12.29
CA PRO A 11 0.97 -18.86 12.76
C PRO A 11 -0.52 -18.51 12.69
N ASN A 12 -1.01 -17.77 13.68
CA ASN A 12 -2.38 -17.30 13.67
C ASN A 12 -2.50 -16.15 12.66
N LEU A 13 -3.21 -16.40 11.55
CA LEU A 13 -3.36 -15.46 10.44
C LEU A 13 -4.40 -14.35 10.70
N THR A 14 -5.15 -14.41 11.81
CA THR A 14 -6.32 -13.55 12.03
C THR A 14 -6.25 -12.68 13.28
N GLU A 15 -5.45 -13.10 14.26
CA GLU A 15 -5.26 -12.41 15.52
C GLU A 15 -4.31 -11.21 15.37
N GLU A 16 -4.72 -10.05 15.89
CA GLU A 16 -3.92 -8.83 15.89
C GLU A 16 -2.98 -8.84 17.11
N ARG A 17 -1.69 -9.12 16.88
CA ARG A 17 -0.66 -9.12 17.91
C ARG A 17 0.71 -8.78 17.32
N PRO A 18 1.72 -8.46 18.15
CA PRO A 18 3.10 -8.37 17.67
C PRO A 18 3.55 -9.70 17.05
N ILE A 19 4.16 -9.62 15.87
CA ILE A 19 4.64 -10.77 15.08
C ILE A 19 6.16 -10.64 14.90
N GLY A 20 6.89 -11.65 15.36
CA GLY A 20 8.35 -11.75 15.20
C GLY A 20 8.75 -12.14 13.77
N GLU A 21 10.04 -11.99 13.44
CA GLU A 21 10.52 -12.15 12.06
C GLU A 21 10.30 -13.56 11.49
N GLU A 22 10.60 -14.61 12.27
CA GLU A 22 10.37 -16.00 11.85
C GLU A 22 8.89 -16.28 11.55
N GLU A 23 8.00 -15.69 12.35
CA GLU A 23 6.56 -15.82 12.17
C GLU A 23 6.10 -15.08 10.90
N ARG A 24 6.66 -13.91 10.59
CA ARG A 24 6.36 -13.18 9.33
C ARG A 24 6.70 -14.00 8.10
N ILE A 25 7.87 -14.66 8.09
CA ILE A 25 8.30 -15.54 7.00
C ILE A 25 7.33 -16.71 6.84
N SER A 26 6.91 -17.31 7.97
CA SER A 26 5.93 -18.40 7.98
C SER A 26 4.57 -17.94 7.42
N ILE A 27 4.05 -16.79 7.88
CA ILE A 27 2.80 -16.20 7.38
C ILE A 27 2.88 -15.95 5.87
N ALA A 28 3.95 -15.33 5.39
CA ALA A 28 4.14 -15.07 3.96
C ALA A 28 4.14 -16.36 3.14
N THR A 29 4.82 -17.39 3.64
CA THR A 29 4.85 -18.71 2.99
C THR A 29 3.47 -19.35 2.94
N GLN A 30 2.68 -19.26 4.01
CA GLN A 30 1.32 -19.79 4.05
C GLN A 30 0.37 -19.02 3.13
N VAL A 31 0.39 -17.69 3.20
CA VAL A 31 -0.44 -16.82 2.34
C VAL A 31 -0.14 -17.06 0.86
N ALA A 32 1.12 -17.27 0.49
CA ALA A 32 1.53 -17.54 -0.88
C ALA A 32 0.94 -18.85 -1.45
N ARG A 33 0.65 -19.84 -0.59
CA ARG A 33 0.08 -21.14 -0.98
C ARG A 33 -1.44 -21.11 -1.14
N LEU A 34 -2.11 -20.05 -0.70
CA LEU A 34 -3.56 -19.94 -0.80
C LEU A 34 -4.01 -19.70 -2.25
N THR A 35 -5.17 -20.26 -2.59
CA THR A 35 -5.88 -19.93 -3.83
C THR A 35 -6.42 -18.49 -3.75
N VAL A 36 -6.75 -17.90 -4.90
CA VAL A 36 -7.33 -16.54 -4.95
C VAL A 36 -8.57 -16.39 -4.03
N PRO A 37 -9.54 -17.33 -3.99
CA PRO A 37 -10.65 -17.26 -3.04
C PRO A 37 -10.20 -17.27 -1.57
N GLY A 38 -9.26 -18.14 -1.21
CA GLY A 38 -8.72 -18.19 0.16
C GLY A 38 -8.00 -16.89 0.55
N LYS A 39 -7.25 -16.29 -0.39
CA LYS A 39 -6.63 -14.97 -0.20
C LYS A 39 -7.68 -13.87 -0.05
N VAL A 40 -8.76 -13.90 -0.81
CA VAL A 40 -9.87 -12.92 -0.69
C VAL A 40 -10.52 -13.00 0.68
N GLU A 41 -10.83 -14.20 1.17
CA GLU A 41 -11.39 -14.37 2.52
C GLU A 41 -10.43 -13.84 3.59
N LEU A 42 -9.15 -14.20 3.47
CA LEU A 42 -8.14 -13.82 4.43
C LEU A 42 -7.76 -12.34 4.35
N ALA A 43 -7.91 -11.69 3.20
CA ALA A 43 -7.72 -10.24 3.06
C ALA A 43 -8.70 -9.44 3.94
N VAL A 44 -9.93 -9.94 4.09
CA VAL A 44 -10.96 -9.29 4.91
C VAL A 44 -10.75 -9.59 6.40
N LYS A 45 -10.50 -10.86 6.75
CA LYS A 45 -10.49 -11.34 8.14
C LYS A 45 -9.10 -11.33 8.80
N GLY A 46 -8.06 -11.44 7.98
CA GLY A 46 -6.68 -11.61 8.40
C GLY A 46 -6.16 -10.44 9.21
N ASN A 47 -5.08 -10.69 9.95
CA ASN A 47 -4.41 -9.67 10.74
C ASN A 47 -3.65 -8.68 9.86
N ARG A 48 -3.06 -7.67 10.49
CA ARG A 48 -2.31 -6.61 9.81
C ARG A 48 -1.23 -7.12 8.87
N GLU A 49 -0.47 -8.13 9.29
CA GLU A 49 0.63 -8.67 8.49
C GLU A 49 0.13 -9.37 7.22
N VAL A 50 -0.97 -10.13 7.36
CA VAL A 50 -1.61 -10.77 6.21
C VAL A 50 -2.15 -9.74 5.24
N ARG A 51 -2.84 -8.69 5.71
CA ARG A 51 -3.33 -7.61 4.83
C ARG A 51 -2.18 -6.89 4.13
N ARG A 52 -1.06 -6.67 4.83
CA ARG A 52 0.16 -6.08 4.24
C ARG A 52 0.76 -6.93 3.12
N ILE A 53 0.70 -8.26 3.24
CA ILE A 53 1.17 -9.17 2.19
C ILE A 53 0.18 -9.14 1.02
N LEU A 54 -1.11 -9.26 1.31
CA LEU A 54 -2.17 -9.33 0.30
C LEU A 54 -2.40 -8.00 -0.44
N SER A 55 -2.04 -6.85 0.15
CA SER A 55 -2.10 -5.55 -0.54
C SER A 55 -1.16 -5.46 -1.75
N ARG A 56 -0.21 -6.39 -1.86
CA ARG A 56 0.78 -6.51 -2.94
C ARG A 56 0.46 -7.67 -3.90
N ASP A 57 -0.63 -8.40 -3.66
CA ASP A 57 -1.01 -9.54 -4.50
C ASP A 57 -1.37 -9.05 -5.91
N ALA A 58 -1.00 -9.82 -6.94
CA ALA A 58 -1.24 -9.46 -8.33
C ALA A 58 -2.73 -9.50 -8.72
N SER A 59 -3.57 -10.17 -7.94
CA SER A 59 -5.00 -10.25 -8.21
C SER A 59 -5.74 -8.99 -7.77
N SER A 60 -6.41 -8.33 -8.73
CA SER A 60 -7.31 -7.22 -8.43
C SER A 60 -8.46 -7.62 -7.50
N MET A 61 -8.90 -8.88 -7.51
CA MET A 61 -9.92 -9.38 -6.58
C MET A 61 -9.42 -9.38 -5.14
N VAL A 62 -8.17 -9.81 -4.91
CA VAL A 62 -7.53 -9.79 -3.59
C VAL A 62 -7.31 -8.35 -3.13
N ALA A 63 -6.80 -7.48 -4.01
CA ALA A 63 -6.63 -6.06 -3.71
C ALA A 63 -7.95 -5.39 -3.26
N ARG A 64 -9.06 -5.69 -3.95
CA ARG A 64 -10.41 -5.22 -3.58
C ARG A 64 -10.89 -5.77 -2.24
N ALA A 65 -10.52 -7.00 -1.92
CA ALA A 65 -10.85 -7.59 -0.61
C ALA A 65 -10.05 -6.94 0.53
N VAL A 66 -8.79 -6.57 0.30
CA VAL A 66 -7.96 -5.85 1.28
C VAL A 66 -8.58 -4.49 1.63
N ILE A 67 -8.97 -3.71 0.62
CA ILE A 67 -9.60 -2.39 0.83
C ILE A 67 -10.98 -2.46 1.51
N ALA A 68 -11.66 -3.60 1.39
CA ALA A 68 -12.95 -3.86 2.04
C ALA A 68 -12.80 -4.33 3.50
N SER A 69 -11.59 -4.57 3.99
CA SER A 69 -11.40 -5.02 5.37
C SER A 69 -11.80 -3.90 6.36
N PRO A 70 -12.67 -4.20 7.34
CA PRO A 70 -13.02 -3.23 8.38
C PRO A 70 -11.88 -2.97 9.39
N LYS A 71 -10.80 -3.76 9.30
CA LYS A 71 -9.63 -3.66 10.19
C LYS A 71 -8.55 -2.70 9.66
N LEU A 72 -8.79 -2.00 8.55
CA LEU A 72 -7.82 -1.04 8.01
C LEU A 72 -7.61 0.12 8.98
N THR A 73 -6.34 0.45 9.21
CA THR A 73 -5.91 1.53 10.09
C THR A 73 -5.18 2.61 9.29
N GLU A 74 -5.05 3.82 9.84
CA GLU A 74 -4.27 4.88 9.19
C GLU A 74 -2.83 4.47 8.89
N ASP A 75 -2.18 3.74 9.81
CA ASP A 75 -0.82 3.24 9.59
C ASP A 75 -0.74 2.26 8.41
N ASP A 76 -1.77 1.44 8.21
CA ASP A 76 -1.86 0.55 7.04
C ASP A 76 -1.94 1.37 5.76
N ILE A 77 -2.80 2.40 5.75
CA ILE A 77 -2.98 3.28 4.59
C ILE A 77 -1.68 3.99 4.23
N VAL A 78 -0.97 4.56 5.22
CA VAL A 78 0.33 5.18 5.02
C VAL A 78 1.34 4.17 4.45
N SER A 79 1.41 2.98 5.04
CA SER A 79 2.33 1.92 4.61
C SER A 79 2.05 1.48 3.17
N TYR A 80 0.78 1.31 2.81
CA TYR A 80 0.37 0.89 1.47
C TYR A 80 0.63 1.99 0.44
N ALA A 81 0.30 3.24 0.76
CA ALA A 81 0.56 4.39 -0.10
C ALA A 81 2.06 4.59 -0.36
N ALA A 82 2.92 4.32 0.62
CA ALA A 82 4.36 4.50 0.49
C ALA A 82 5.07 3.36 -0.25
N SER A 83 4.46 2.16 -0.34
CA SER A 83 5.12 0.98 -0.90
C SER A 83 4.94 0.87 -2.42
N SER A 84 6.05 0.81 -3.15
CA SER A 84 6.06 0.57 -4.61
C SER A 84 5.65 -0.86 -5.01
N LEU A 85 5.40 -1.73 -4.03
CA LEU A 85 4.90 -3.10 -4.26
C LEU A 85 3.38 -3.19 -4.13
N THR A 86 2.73 -2.15 -3.61
CA THR A 86 1.28 -2.13 -3.44
C THR A 86 0.56 -2.21 -4.79
N HIS A 87 -0.51 -2.99 -4.85
CA HIS A 87 -1.34 -3.13 -6.03
C HIS A 87 -2.05 -1.80 -6.35
N GLU A 88 -2.14 -1.46 -7.64
CA GLU A 88 -2.66 -0.16 -8.09
C GLU A 88 -4.11 0.10 -7.65
N GLU A 89 -4.96 -0.93 -7.61
CA GLU A 89 -6.35 -0.83 -7.10
C GLU A 89 -6.40 -0.33 -5.65
N VAL A 90 -5.45 -0.74 -4.81
CA VAL A 90 -5.36 -0.26 -3.42
C VAL A 90 -4.98 1.22 -3.41
N LEU A 91 -3.99 1.62 -4.21
CA LEU A 91 -3.57 3.02 -4.32
C LEU A 91 -4.68 3.92 -4.86
N ARG A 92 -5.43 3.44 -5.86
CA ARG A 92 -6.60 4.13 -6.43
C ARG A 92 -7.68 4.34 -5.38
N PHE A 93 -8.04 3.29 -4.64
CA PHE A 93 -8.99 3.39 -3.54
C PHE A 93 -8.56 4.42 -2.48
N ILE A 94 -7.29 4.39 -2.07
CA ILE A 94 -6.77 5.36 -1.09
C ILE A 94 -6.88 6.77 -1.65
N ALA A 95 -6.50 7.00 -2.92
CA ALA A 95 -6.54 8.31 -3.55
C ALA A 95 -7.96 8.88 -3.80
N ASP A 96 -8.96 8.02 -3.97
CA ASP A 96 -10.36 8.43 -4.13
C ASP A 96 -11.08 8.63 -2.78
N SER A 97 -10.49 8.16 -1.69
CA SER A 97 -11.05 8.20 -0.35
C SER A 97 -10.72 9.52 0.38
N ARG A 98 -11.73 10.35 0.63
CA ARG A 98 -11.57 11.63 1.37
C ARG A 98 -11.09 11.44 2.80
N GLN A 99 -11.54 10.38 3.48
CA GLN A 99 -11.09 10.08 4.85
C GLN A 99 -9.56 9.89 4.91
N TRP A 100 -8.98 9.24 3.91
CA TRP A 100 -7.54 8.95 3.87
C TRP A 100 -6.73 10.10 3.31
N THR A 101 -7.25 10.79 2.30
CA THR A 101 -6.57 11.92 1.64
C THR A 101 -6.62 13.22 2.44
N ALA A 102 -7.38 13.27 3.55
CA ALA A 102 -7.27 14.34 4.54
C ALA A 102 -5.88 14.37 5.21
N ASN A 103 -5.20 13.23 5.29
CA ASN A 103 -3.85 13.14 5.84
C ASN A 103 -2.80 13.49 4.77
N ARG A 104 -2.04 14.57 5.00
CA ARG A 104 -1.00 15.04 4.08
C ARG A 104 0.13 14.01 3.87
N GLN A 105 0.42 13.18 4.86
CA GLN A 105 1.40 12.09 4.71
C GLN A 105 0.94 11.05 3.70
N VAL A 106 -0.35 10.70 3.69
CA VAL A 106 -0.93 9.78 2.70
C VAL A 106 -0.87 10.39 1.31
N VAL A 107 -1.27 11.66 1.16
CA VAL A 107 -1.20 12.38 -0.12
C VAL A 107 0.23 12.41 -0.66
N ASN A 108 1.20 12.74 0.18
CA ASN A 108 2.62 12.73 -0.19
C ASN A 108 3.11 11.34 -0.61
N ALA A 109 2.75 10.31 0.15
CA ALA A 109 3.11 8.94 -0.19
C ALA A 109 2.52 8.51 -1.55
N LEU A 110 1.24 8.82 -1.81
CA LEU A 110 0.59 8.53 -3.09
C LEU A 110 1.28 9.23 -4.26
N VAL A 111 1.58 10.52 -4.15
CA VAL A 111 2.24 11.29 -5.23
C VAL A 111 3.65 10.79 -5.51
N LEU A 112 4.38 10.37 -4.46
CA LEU A 112 5.75 9.87 -4.59
C LEU A 112 5.84 8.41 -5.04
N ASN A 113 4.73 7.67 -4.98
CA ASN A 113 4.72 6.26 -5.33
C ASN A 113 4.62 6.05 -6.85
N PRO A 114 5.57 5.35 -7.47
CA PRO A 114 5.59 5.11 -8.93
C PRO A 114 4.42 4.24 -9.43
N ARG A 115 3.78 3.48 -8.54
CA ARG A 115 2.62 2.63 -8.87
C ARG A 115 1.29 3.37 -8.78
N THR A 116 1.25 4.57 -8.21
CA THR A 116 0.02 5.35 -8.15
C THR A 116 -0.40 5.74 -9.57
N PRO A 117 -1.66 5.49 -9.98
CA PRO A 117 -2.14 5.91 -11.28
C PRO A 117 -1.92 7.42 -11.49
N PRO A 118 -1.30 7.85 -12.60
CA PRO A 118 -0.95 9.26 -12.79
C PRO A 118 -2.13 10.25 -12.60
N PRO A 119 -3.37 9.97 -13.08
CA PRO A 119 -4.51 10.86 -12.83
C PRO A 119 -4.85 11.04 -11.34
N ALA A 120 -4.60 10.01 -10.52
CA ALA A 120 -4.81 10.04 -9.08
C ALA A 120 -3.72 10.84 -8.37
N ALA A 121 -2.46 10.78 -8.81
CA ALA A 121 -1.39 11.61 -8.25
C ALA A 121 -1.53 13.09 -8.66
N ILE A 122 -1.85 13.35 -9.94
CA ILE A 122 -1.93 14.70 -10.53
C ILE A 122 -2.92 15.61 -9.80
N ARG A 123 -4.07 15.10 -9.36
CA ARG A 123 -5.10 15.91 -8.68
C ARG A 123 -4.58 16.60 -7.41
N PHE A 124 -3.61 15.98 -6.74
CA PHE A 124 -3.04 16.52 -5.50
C PHE A 124 -2.00 17.60 -5.74
N LEU A 125 -1.39 17.66 -6.94
CA LEU A 125 -0.29 18.59 -7.21
C LEU A 125 -0.67 20.07 -7.05
N LYS A 126 -1.96 20.40 -7.21
CA LYS A 126 -2.44 21.78 -7.03
C LYS A 126 -2.22 22.31 -5.60
N SER A 127 -2.25 21.44 -4.59
CA SER A 127 -2.05 21.85 -3.18
C SER A 127 -0.58 21.91 -2.76
N TYR A 128 0.35 21.51 -3.62
CA TYR A 128 1.79 21.50 -3.32
C TYR A 128 2.37 22.92 -3.41
N GLN A 129 3.38 23.24 -2.62
CA GLN A 129 4.14 24.48 -2.70
C GLN A 129 5.16 24.44 -3.86
N THR A 130 5.68 25.60 -4.24
CA THR A 130 6.65 25.77 -5.34
C THR A 130 7.91 24.92 -5.13
N SER A 131 8.41 24.85 -3.90
CA SER A 131 9.56 24.00 -3.53
C SER A 131 9.25 22.52 -3.74
N GLU A 132 8.11 22.04 -3.26
CA GLU A 132 7.69 20.65 -3.39
C GLU A 132 7.48 20.26 -4.86
N LEU A 133 6.83 21.12 -5.66
CA LEU A 133 6.69 20.91 -7.10
C LEU A 133 8.06 20.77 -7.78
N ARG A 134 9.02 21.63 -7.45
CA ARG A 134 10.38 21.57 -8.00
C ARG A 134 11.03 20.22 -7.72
N SER A 135 10.94 19.72 -6.48
CA SER A 135 11.43 18.38 -6.12
C SER A 135 10.79 17.27 -6.95
N LEU A 136 9.47 17.33 -7.20
CA LEU A 136 8.77 16.34 -8.03
C LEU A 136 9.29 16.34 -9.48
N THR A 137 9.59 17.51 -10.06
CA THR A 137 10.07 17.59 -11.46
C THR A 137 11.42 16.89 -11.69
N GLN A 138 12.24 16.80 -10.64
CA GLN A 138 13.58 16.20 -10.64
C GLN A 138 13.55 14.70 -10.30
N ASN A 139 12.48 14.22 -9.67
CA ASN A 139 12.38 12.84 -9.20
C ASN A 139 12.09 11.85 -10.33
N ARG A 140 13.13 11.13 -10.78
CA ARG A 140 13.04 10.18 -11.92
C ARG A 140 12.22 8.91 -11.61
N SER A 141 11.93 8.60 -10.35
CA SER A 141 11.05 7.46 -10.04
C SER A 141 9.60 7.71 -10.44
N LEU A 142 9.19 8.98 -10.55
CA LEU A 142 7.81 9.34 -10.88
C LEU A 142 7.53 9.21 -12.38
N SER A 143 6.27 8.91 -12.69
CA SER A 143 5.79 8.87 -14.07
C SER A 143 6.06 10.19 -14.80
N ALA A 144 6.32 10.11 -16.11
CA ALA A 144 6.56 11.28 -16.93
C ALA A 144 5.39 12.28 -16.87
N ALA A 145 4.14 11.78 -16.83
CA ALA A 145 2.94 12.60 -16.72
C ALA A 145 2.89 13.42 -15.43
N VAL A 146 3.19 12.82 -14.26
CA VAL A 146 3.23 13.54 -12.97
C VAL A 146 4.31 14.62 -13.00
N ARG A 147 5.51 14.30 -13.53
CA ARG A 147 6.59 15.28 -13.66
C ARG A 147 6.25 16.42 -14.61
N GLN A 148 5.62 16.13 -15.73
CA GLN A 148 5.21 17.12 -16.72
C GLN A 148 4.18 18.08 -16.14
N GLU A 149 3.17 17.56 -15.43
CA GLU A 149 2.17 18.39 -14.77
C GLU A 149 2.76 19.24 -13.65
N ALA A 150 3.69 18.71 -12.86
CA ALA A 150 4.42 19.49 -11.87
C ALA A 150 5.22 20.65 -12.51
N ARG A 151 5.85 20.44 -13.67
CA ARG A 151 6.52 21.52 -14.43
C ARG A 151 5.54 22.57 -14.92
N ARG A 152 4.37 22.14 -15.44
CA ARG A 152 3.31 23.05 -15.91
C ARG A 152 2.81 23.96 -14.78
N LEU A 153 2.53 23.38 -13.61
CA LEU A 153 2.09 24.12 -12.43
C LEU A 153 3.18 25.05 -11.89
N LEU A 154 4.45 24.63 -11.94
CA LEU A 154 5.57 25.47 -11.54
C LEU A 154 5.69 26.70 -12.44
N ALA A 155 5.59 26.52 -13.76
CA ALA A 155 5.63 27.60 -14.75
C ALA A 155 4.51 28.65 -14.58
N GLN A 156 3.34 28.24 -14.06
CA GLN A 156 2.21 29.15 -13.79
C GLN A 156 2.36 29.99 -12.52
N ARG A 157 3.36 29.67 -11.68
CA ARG A 157 3.62 30.37 -10.41
C ARG A 157 4.81 31.34 -10.49
N HIS A 158 5.43 31.41 -11.67
CA HIS A 158 6.43 32.40 -12.05
C HIS A 158 5.74 33.61 -12.67
#